data_AF-A0A6A8DFK8-F1
#
_entry.id   AF-A0A6A8DFK8-F1
#
_cell.length_a   1.000
_cell.length_b   1.000
_cell.length_c   1.000
_cell.angle_alpha   90.00
_cell.angle_beta   90.00
_cell.angle_gamma   90.00
#
_symmetry.space_group_name_H-M   'P 1'
#
loop_
_entity.id
_entity.type
_entity.pdbx_description
1 polymer ?
#
loop_
_entity_poly.entity_id
_entity_poly.type
_entity_poly.pdbx_seq_one_letter_code
_entity_poly.pdbx_strand_id
1 'polypeptide(L)'
;MDNKKLHLLIILISYPITVLHFIFGDYTIEKLISGISFFLIVTVIYVGVVYLFFKNDIGRKLVMCLLILIGIISILLAITTA
;
A
#
# COMPACT_ATOMS: atom_id res chain seq x y z
N MET A 1 -0.53 1.82 -22.22
CA MET A 1 -0.12 2.79 -21.17
C MET A 1 1.05 2.18 -20.42
N ASP A 2 2.10 2.94 -20.09
CA ASP A 2 3.23 2.44 -19.29
C ASP A 2 2.73 1.93 -17.92
N ASN A 3 3.18 0.75 -17.49
CA ASN A 3 2.79 0.12 -16.22
C ASN A 3 3.01 1.06 -15.02
N LYS A 4 4.07 1.87 -15.03
CA LYS A 4 4.32 2.88 -13.98
C LYS A 4 3.17 3.89 -13.90
N LYS A 5 2.70 4.37 -15.05
CA LYS A 5 1.61 5.34 -15.15
C LYS A 5 0.29 4.71 -14.73
N LEU A 6 0.07 3.43 -15.03
CA LEU A 6 -1.11 2.70 -14.59
C LEU A 6 -1.18 2.59 -13.06
N HIS A 7 -0.07 2.20 -12.41
CA HIS A 7 -0.02 2.11 -10.95
C HIS A 7 -0.25 3.46 -10.26
N LEU A 8 0.39 4.53 -10.76
CA LEU A 8 0.17 5.88 -10.23
C LEU A 8 -1.27 6.36 -10.42
N LEU A 9 -1.89 6.04 -11.55
CA LEU A 9 -3.30 6.36 -11.82
C LEU A 9 -4.24 5.62 -10.85
N ILE A 10 -3.97 4.34 -10.58
CA ILE A 10 -4.75 3.55 -9.62
C ILE A 10 -4.68 4.19 -8.23
N ILE A 11 -3.49 4.59 -7.75
CA ILE A 11 -3.34 5.26 -6.45
C ILE A 11 -4.08 6.59 -6.42
N LEU A 12 -3.91 7.40 -7.48
CA LEU A 12 -4.51 8.73 -7.58
C LEU A 12 -6.03 8.68 -7.48
N ILE A 13 -6.65 7.61 -7.97
CA ILE A 13 -8.09 7.39 -7.92
C ILE A 13 -8.50 6.69 -6.61
N SER A 14 -7.77 5.65 -6.19
CA SER A 14 -8.16 4.84 -5.04
C SER A 14 -8.00 5.58 -3.72
N TYR A 15 -6.99 6.44 -3.58
CA TYR A 15 -6.76 7.23 -2.38
C TYR A 15 -7.92 8.15 -2.02
N PRO A 16 -8.35 9.10 -2.89
CA PRO A 16 -9.49 9.97 -2.57
C PRO A 16 -10.78 9.18 -2.40
N ILE A 17 -11.03 8.13 -3.20
CA ILE A 17 -12.24 7.30 -3.04
C ILE A 17 -12.28 6.64 -1.66
N THR A 18 -11.16 6.11 -1.20
CA THR A 18 -11.09 5.44 0.10
C THR A 18 -11.21 6.43 1.25
N VAL A 19 -10.59 7.61 1.14
CA VAL A 19 -10.75 8.69 2.13
C VAL A 19 -12.20 9.17 2.17
N LEU A 20 -12.84 9.37 1.02
CA LEU A 20 -14.27 9.73 0.95
C LEU A 20 -15.16 8.64 1.54
N HIS A 21 -14.85 7.37 1.31
CA HIS A 21 -15.57 6.25 1.94
C HIS A 21 -15.51 6.31 3.48
N PHE A 22 -14.35 6.64 4.04
CA PHE A 22 -14.23 6.82 5.48
C PHE A 22 -14.99 8.07 5.97
N ILE A 23 -14.93 9.19 5.24
CA ILE A 23 -15.61 10.44 5.62
C ILE A 23 -17.14 10.31 5.57
N PHE A 24 -17.68 9.64 4.54
CA PHE A 24 -19.13 9.51 4.33
C PHE A 24 -19.72 8.22 4.91
N GLY A 25 -18.88 7.32 5.42
CA GLY A 25 -19.34 6.13 6.11
C GLY A 25 -19.76 6.44 7.55
N ASP A 26 -20.68 5.63 8.09
CA ASP A 26 -21.12 5.72 9.49
C ASP A 26 -20.07 5.13 10.46
N TYR A 27 -18.85 5.66 10.42
CA TYR A 27 -17.76 5.26 11.29
C TYR A 27 -17.73 6.11 12.57
N THR A 28 -17.35 5.49 13.68
CA THR A 28 -16.96 6.26 14.88
C THR A 28 -15.73 7.09 14.56
N ILE A 29 -15.57 8.25 15.23
CA ILE A 29 -14.44 9.16 15.04
C ILE A 29 -13.09 8.43 15.17
N GLU A 30 -12.98 7.51 16.14
CA GLU A 30 -11.78 6.70 16.35
C GLU A 30 -11.44 5.81 15.14
N LYS A 31 -12.45 5.13 14.57
CA LYS A 31 -12.29 4.28 13.38
C LYS A 31 -11.98 5.10 12.14
N LEU A 32 -12.58 6.28 12.01
CA LEU A 32 -12.31 7.24 10.93
C LEU A 32 -10.83 7.66 10.94
N ILE A 33 -10.34 8.14 12.09
CA ILE A 33 -8.95 8.59 12.23
C ILE A 33 -7.98 7.44 12.00
N SER A 34 -8.25 6.27 12.58
CA SER A 34 -7.43 5.07 12.40
C SER A 34 -7.37 4.63 10.92
N GLY A 35 -8.52 4.56 10.25
CA GLY A 35 -8.62 4.15 8.85
C GLY A 35 -7.90 5.10 7.90
N ILE A 36 -8.12 6.42 8.03
CA ILE A 36 -7.44 7.43 7.20
C ILE A 36 -5.93 7.38 7.44
N SER A 37 -5.49 7.30 8.69
CA SER A 37 -4.06 7.26 9.03
C SER A 37 -3.37 6.01 8.46
N PHE A 38 -4.00 4.85 8.61
CA PHE A 38 -3.52 3.61 8.02
C PHE A 38 -3.42 3.71 6.50
N PHE A 39 -4.48 4.21 5.85
CA PHE A 39 -4.52 4.29 4.40
C PHE A 39 -3.50 5.28 3.83
N LEU A 40 -3.26 6.40 4.53
CA LEU A 40 -2.19 7.35 4.20
C LEU A 40 -0.82 6.68 4.24
N ILE A 41 -0.50 5.95 5.31
CA ILE A 41 0.79 5.27 5.46
C ILE A 41 0.98 4.24 4.34
N VAL A 42 -0.03 3.40 4.09
CA VAL A 42 0.03 2.38 3.04
C VAL A 42 0.21 3.02 1.66
N THR A 43 -0.45 4.14 1.41
CA THR A 43 -0.32 4.87 0.13
C THR A 43 1.09 5.38 -0.09
N VAL A 44 1.70 5.99 0.93
CA VAL A 44 3.10 6.48 0.85
C VAL A 44 4.06 5.31 0.59
N ILE A 45 3.90 4.20 1.31
CA ILE A 45 4.71 2.99 1.12
C ILE A 45 4.57 2.48 -0.31
N TYR A 46 3.34 2.35 -0.81
CA TYR A 46 3.06 1.84 -2.15
C TYR A 46 3.67 2.73 -3.24
N VAL A 47 3.49 4.06 -3.17
CA VAL A 47 4.11 5.01 -4.11
C VAL A 47 5.63 4.86 -4.10
N GLY A 48 6.23 4.75 -2.90
CA GLY A 48 7.67 4.55 -2.75
C GLY A 48 8.17 3.25 -3.39
N VAL A 49 7.45 2.15 -3.18
CA VAL A 49 7.75 0.84 -3.77
C VAL A 49 7.64 0.88 -5.30
N VAL A 50 6.57 1.44 -5.84
CA VAL A 50 6.39 1.60 -7.30
C VAL A 50 7.50 2.47 -7.89
N TYR A 51 7.80 3.60 -7.25
CA TYR A 51 8.88 4.48 -7.68
C TYR A 51 10.23 3.74 -7.72
N LEU A 52 10.59 3.02 -6.66
CA LEU A 52 11.84 2.26 -6.58
C LEU A 52 11.91 1.14 -7.62
N PHE A 53 10.81 0.42 -7.85
CA PHE A 53 10.75 -0.68 -8.81
C PHE A 53 11.08 -0.22 -10.24
N PHE A 54 10.59 0.96 -10.63
CA PHE A 54 10.79 1.53 -11.96
C PHE A 54 12.01 2.46 -12.08
N LYS A 55 12.72 2.78 -10.98
CA LYS A 55 13.85 3.72 -11.01
C LYS A 55 15.09 3.13 -11.68
N ASN A 56 15.52 1.95 -11.25
CA ASN A 56 16.72 1.25 -11.74
C ASN A 56 16.69 -0.23 -11.31
N ASP A 57 17.64 -1.03 -11.83
CA ASP A 57 17.69 -2.48 -11.54
C ASP A 57 17.95 -2.79 -10.07
N ILE A 58 18.71 -1.96 -9.37
CA ILE A 58 18.96 -2.10 -7.93
C ILE A 58 17.65 -1.92 -7.14
N GLY A 59 16.89 -0.87 -7.45
CA GLY A 59 15.58 -0.60 -6.84
C GLY A 59 14.59 -1.72 -7.09
N ARG A 60 14.59 -2.29 -8.32
CA ARG A 60 13.78 -3.46 -8.65
C ARG A 60 14.13 -4.68 -7.79
N LYS A 61 15.43 -4.99 -7.65
CA LYS A 61 15.90 -6.09 -6.78
C LYS A 61 15.52 -5.86 -5.32
N LEU A 62 15.63 -4.63 -4.82
CA LEU A 62 15.23 -4.26 -3.47
C LEU A 62 13.74 -4.51 -3.23
N VAL A 63 12.88 -4.08 -4.16
CA VAL A 63 11.43 -4.30 -4.07
C VAL A 63 11.10 -5.79 -4.09
N MET A 64 11.73 -6.58 -4.97
CA MET A 64 11.53 -8.03 -5.00
C MET A 64 11.95 -8.69 -3.68
N CYS A 65 13.09 -8.28 -3.11
CA CYS A 65 13.55 -8.78 -1.81
C CYS A 65 12.57 -8.44 -0.69
N LEU A 66 12.08 -7.19 -0.64
CA LEU A 66 11.08 -6.74 0.32
C LEU A 66 9.79 -7.57 0.23
N LEU A 67 9.29 -7.82 -0.99
CA LEU A 67 8.09 -8.64 -1.21
C LEU A 67 8.27 -10.09 -0.75
N ILE A 68 9.43 -10.68 -1.02
CA ILE A 68 9.77 -12.02 -0.53
C ILE A 68 9.79 -12.05 0.99
N LEU A 69 10.43 -11.05 1.62
CA LEU A 69 10.50 -10.95 3.08
C LEU A 69 9.11 -10.82 3.72
N ILE A 70 8.25 -9.96 3.16
CA ILE A 70 6.86 -9.80 3.62
C ILE A 70 6.08 -11.12 3.46
N GLY A 71 6.29 -11.84 2.35
CA GLY A 71 5.66 -13.15 2.13
C GLY A 71 6.08 -14.17 3.18
N ILE A 72 7.38 -14.26 3.48
CA ILE A 72 7.90 -15.16 4.53
C ILE A 72 7.32 -14.80 5.90
N ILE A 73 7.32 -13.52 6.26
CA ILE A 73 6.76 -13.04 7.53
C ILE A 73 5.26 -13.37 7.62
N SER A 74 4.52 -13.21 6.52
CA SER A 74 3.08 -13.50 6.47
C SER A 74 2.79 -14.99 6.67
N ILE A 75 3.58 -15.86 6.04
CA ILE A 75 3.48 -17.31 6.23
C ILE A 75 3.82 -17.70 7.68
N LEU A 76 4.90 -17.16 8.24
CA LEU A 76 5.29 -17.41 9.62
C LEU A 76 4.18 -16.98 10.60
N LEU A 77 3.65 -15.77 10.44
CA LEU A 77 2.52 -15.27 11.22
C LEU A 77 1.34 -16.24 11.14
N ALA A 78 0.91 -16.58 9.93
CA ALA A 78 -0.23 -17.48 9.72
C ALA A 78 -0.06 -18.84 10.43
N ILE A 79 1.15 -19.42 10.42
CA ILE A 79 1.45 -20.67 11.11
C ILE A 79 1.44 -20.50 12.64
N THR A 80 1.95 -19.37 13.14
CA THR A 80 2.03 -19.11 14.60
C THR A 80 0.72 -18.65 15.23
N THR A 81 -0.20 -18.09 14.43
CA THR A 81 -1.51 -17.60 14.90
C THR A 81 -2.67 -18.54 14.59
N ALA A 82 -2.42 -19.63 13.85
CA ALA A 82 -3.37 -20.72 13.63
C ALA A 82 -3.28 -21.77 14.74
#